data_AF-A0A524L8W7-F1
#
_entry.id   AF-A0A524L8W7-F1
#
_cell.length_a   1.000
_cell.length_b   1.000
_cell.length_c   1.000
_cell.angle_alpha   90.00
_cell.angle_beta   90.00
_cell.angle_gamma   90.00
#
_symmetry.space_group_name_H-M   'P 1'
#
loop_
_entity.id
_entity.type
_entity.pdbx_description
1 polymer ?
#
loop_
_entity_poly.entity_id
_entity_poly.type
_entity_poly.pdbx_seq_one_letter_code
_entity_poly.pdbx_strand_id
1 'polypeptide(L)'
;MEAIGVNKVQPNRVRELRENRLMTQAQLARKARVALRTIHSVEKGMACRMDTKRKILLALGLRFEDKDQVFPPLRQRMANELFRGF
;
A
#
# COMPACT_ATOMS: atom_id res chain seq x y z
N MET A 1 1.18 -26.19 -14.91
CA MET A 1 1.24 -24.80 -15.43
C MET A 1 -0.08 -24.14 -15.10
N GLU A 2 -0.18 -23.52 -13.92
CA GLU A 2 -1.42 -22.88 -13.48
C GLU A 2 -1.40 -21.39 -13.82
N ALA A 3 -2.56 -20.93 -14.30
CA ALA A 3 -2.79 -19.64 -14.91
C ALA A 3 -2.25 -18.47 -14.08
N ILE A 4 -1.33 -17.70 -14.66
CA ILE A 4 -0.92 -16.40 -14.14
C ILE A 4 -2.08 -15.41 -14.32
N GLY A 5 -3.02 -15.46 -13.38
CA GLY A 5 -4.01 -14.40 -13.22
C GLY A 5 -3.27 -13.09 -13.01
N VAL A 6 -3.21 -12.25 -14.04
CA VAL A 6 -2.61 -10.92 -14.02
C VAL A 6 -3.40 -10.08 -13.03
N ASN A 7 -3.07 -10.20 -11.74
CA ASN A 7 -3.58 -9.34 -10.69
C ASN A 7 -3.10 -7.93 -11.04
N LYS A 8 -4.03 -7.05 -11.39
CA LYS A 8 -3.74 -5.62 -11.63
C LYS A 8 -2.91 -5.10 -10.46
N VAL A 9 -1.61 -4.94 -10.68
CA VAL A 9 -0.68 -4.40 -9.70
C VAL A 9 -1.05 -2.94 -9.51
N GLN A 10 -1.77 -2.65 -8.43
CA GLN A 10 -2.08 -1.28 -8.07
C GLN A 10 -0.81 -0.64 -7.50
N PRO A 11 -0.40 0.52 -8.04
CA PRO A 11 0.71 1.25 -7.47
C PRO A 11 0.35 1.63 -6.04
N ASN A 12 1.25 1.28 -5.12
CA ASN A 12 1.08 1.56 -3.70
C ASN A 12 2.42 2.07 -3.14
N ARG A 13 2.34 2.91 -2.11
CA ARG A 13 3.49 3.40 -1.33
C ARG A 13 3.56 2.78 0.06
N VAL A 14 2.83 1.68 0.29
CA VAL A 14 2.71 1.07 1.62
C VAL A 14 4.07 0.63 2.14
N ARG A 15 4.90 0.01 1.28
CA ARG A 15 6.25 -0.40 1.64
C ARG A 15 7.13 0.79 2.02
N GLU A 16 7.15 1.84 1.20
CA GLU A 16 7.93 3.05 1.47
C GLU A 16 7.50 3.72 2.78
N LEU A 17 6.20 3.88 3.00
CA LEU A 17 5.66 4.47 4.23
C LEU A 17 5.94 3.62 5.47
N ARG A 18 5.98 2.30 5.31
CA ARG A 18 6.38 1.37 6.37
C ARG A 18 7.86 1.54 6.71
N GLU A 19 8.73 1.58 5.70
CA GLU A 19 10.18 1.73 5.85
C GLU A 19 10.55 3.11 6.44
N ASN A 20 9.88 4.18 6.00
CA ASN A 20 10.03 5.53 6.55
C ASN A 20 9.68 5.62 8.04
N ARG A 21 8.81 4.71 8.54
CA ARG A 21 8.42 4.61 9.95
C ARG A 21 9.18 3.52 10.71
N LEU A 22 10.23 2.95 10.12
CA LEU A 22 11.06 1.89 10.71
C LEU A 22 10.23 0.70 11.24
N MET A 23 9.15 0.37 10.53
CA MET A 23 8.19 -0.65 10.97
C MET A 23 8.39 -1.94 10.17
N THR A 24 8.34 -3.11 10.81
CA THR A 24 8.34 -4.40 10.10
C THR A 24 6.95 -4.72 9.53
N GLN A 25 6.87 -5.62 8.53
CA GLN A 25 5.57 -6.07 7.99
C GLN A 25 4.67 -6.66 9.09
N ALA A 26 5.27 -7.40 10.04
CA ALA A 26 4.57 -7.98 11.19
C ALA A 26 4.04 -6.90 12.14
N GLN A 27 4.81 -5.85 12.41
CA GLN A 27 4.35 -4.72 13.21
C GLN A 27 3.19 -3.98 12.53
N LEU A 28 3.29 -3.73 11.23
CA LEU A 28 2.21 -3.11 10.46
C LEU A 28 0.95 -3.97 10.48
N ALA A 29 1.09 -5.29 10.29
CA ALA A 29 -0.03 -6.24 10.33
C ALA A 29 -0.73 -6.25 11.70
N ARG A 30 0.05 -6.30 12.79
CA ARG A 30 -0.46 -6.24 14.17
C ARG A 30 -1.21 -4.93 14.44
N LYS A 31 -0.63 -3.80 14.02
CA LYS A 31 -1.22 -2.47 14.23
C LYS A 31 -2.49 -2.26 13.39
N ALA A 32 -2.51 -2.77 12.16
CA ALA A 32 -3.68 -2.76 11.28
C ALA A 32 -4.72 -3.84 11.63
N ARG A 33 -4.44 -4.77 12.55
CA ARG A 33 -5.30 -5.93 12.85
C ARG A 33 -5.67 -6.74 11.61
N VAL A 34 -4.66 -7.04 10.78
CA VAL A 34 -4.80 -7.85 9.57
C VAL A 34 -3.74 -8.95 9.54
N ALA A 35 -3.95 -9.99 8.74
CA ALA A 35 -2.98 -11.06 8.58
C ALA A 35 -1.70 -10.56 7.88
N LEU A 36 -0.55 -11.10 8.27
CA LEU A 36 0.75 -10.78 7.65
C LEU A 36 0.74 -11.05 6.13
N ARG A 37 0.12 -12.15 5.69
CA ARG A 37 -0.07 -12.48 4.27
C ARG A 37 -0.79 -11.37 3.52
N THR A 38 -1.75 -10.70 4.16
CA THR A 38 -2.49 -9.59 3.56
C THR A 38 -1.59 -8.38 3.35
N ILE A 39 -0.76 -8.01 4.34
CA ILE A 39 0.22 -6.92 4.17
C ILE A 39 1.19 -7.23 3.03
N HIS A 40 1.75 -8.44 3.00
CA HIS A 40 2.68 -8.85 1.95
C HIS A 40 2.02 -8.80 0.55
N SER A 41 0.75 -9.18 0.46
CA SER A 41 -0.04 -9.09 -0.78
C SER A 41 -0.27 -7.64 -1.21
N VAL A 42 -0.59 -6.77 -0.25
CA VAL A 42 -0.84 -5.35 -0.49
C VAL A 42 0.42 -4.62 -0.93
N GLU A 43 1.57 -4.89 -0.31
CA GLU A 43 2.86 -4.31 -0.73
C GLU A 43 3.23 -4.75 -2.16
N LYS A 44 2.90 -5.98 -2.55
CA LYS A 44 3.03 -6.48 -3.93
C LYS A 44 2.03 -5.87 -4.93
N GLY A 45 1.11 -5.02 -4.47
CA GLY A 45 0.13 -4.35 -5.32
C GLY A 45 -1.10 -5.19 -5.63
N MET A 46 -1.35 -6.28 -4.91
CA MET A 46 -2.60 -7.04 -5.08
C MET A 46 -3.80 -6.24 -4.56
N ALA A 47 -4.96 -6.46 -5.20
CA ALA A 47 -6.20 -5.84 -4.76
C ALA A 47 -6.55 -6.29 -3.33
N CYS A 48 -6.90 -5.34 -2.48
CA CYS A 48 -7.38 -5.59 -1.12
C CYS A 48 -8.72 -4.90 -0.88
N ARG A 49 -9.46 -5.39 0.11
CA ARG A 49 -10.76 -4.82 0.51
C ARG A 49 -10.57 -3.41 1.04
N MET A 50 -11.58 -2.56 0.86
CA MET A 50 -11.58 -1.19 1.36
C MET A 50 -11.37 -1.12 2.88
N ASP A 51 -11.92 -2.08 3.62
CA ASP A 51 -11.68 -2.24 5.06
C ASP A 51 -10.18 -2.41 5.40
N THR A 52 -9.46 -3.23 4.62
CA THR A 52 -8.02 -3.43 4.78
C THR A 52 -7.24 -2.15 4.50
N LYS A 53 -7.57 -1.42 3.43
CA LYS A 53 -6.94 -0.12 3.11
C LYS A 53 -7.13 0.87 4.26
N ARG A 54 -8.35 0.93 4.82
CA ARG A 54 -8.70 1.78 5.96
C ARG A 54 -7.86 1.45 7.20
N LYS A 55 -7.77 0.17 7.54
CA LYS A 55 -6.95 -0.34 8.66
C LYS A 55 -5.47 -0.02 8.50
N ILE A 56 -4.92 -0.19 7.31
CA ILE A 56 -3.51 0.13 7.01
C ILE A 56 -3.27 1.64 7.16
N LEU A 57 -4.18 2.50 6.68
CA LEU A 57 -4.09 3.95 6.86
C LEU A 57 -4.00 4.35 8.33
N LEU A 58 -4.91 3.83 9.17
CA LEU A 58 -4.88 4.06 10.61
C LEU A 58 -3.60 3.53 11.26
N ALA A 59 -3.11 2.37 10.83
CA ALA A 59 -1.86 1.81 11.36
C ALA A 59 -0.65 2.67 11.01
N LEU A 60 -0.65 3.27 9.81
CA LEU A 60 0.33 4.26 9.40
C LEU A 60 0.10 5.63 10.05
N GLY A 61 -0.95 5.82 10.86
CA GLY A 61 -1.25 7.09 11.51
C GLY A 61 -1.67 8.18 10.52
N LEU A 62 -2.29 7.80 9.41
CA LEU A 62 -2.79 8.68 8.36
C LEU A 62 -4.30 8.80 8.43
N ARG A 63 -4.84 9.91 7.91
CA ARG A 63 -6.29 10.14 7.84
C ARG A 63 -6.85 9.52 6.56
N PHE A 64 -8.16 9.33 6.51
CA PHE A 64 -8.84 8.79 5.33
C PHE A 64 -8.68 9.65 4.08
N GLU A 65 -8.44 10.95 4.27
CA GLU A 65 -8.16 11.93 3.23
C GLU A 65 -6.80 11.65 2.55
N ASP A 66 -5.82 11.15 3.31
CA ASP A 66 -4.47 10.84 2.83
C ASP A 66 -4.40 9.50 2.07
N LYS A 67 -5.55 8.86 1.79
CA LYS A 67 -5.62 7.58 1.07
C LYS A 67 -4.89 7.61 -0.26
N ASP A 68 -4.92 8.76 -0.94
CA ASP A 68 -4.33 8.96 -2.26
C ASP A 68 -2.80 8.97 -2.19
N GLN A 69 -2.22 9.38 -1.06
CA GLN A 69 -0.78 9.33 -0.83
C GLN A 69 -0.28 7.88 -0.65
N VAL A 70 -1.11 7.02 -0.05
CA VAL A 70 -0.76 5.60 0.21
C VAL A 70 -1.08 4.71 -0.99
N PHE A 71 -2.23 4.95 -1.62
CA PHE A 71 -2.78 4.19 -2.73
C PHE A 71 -3.07 5.14 -3.91
N PRO A 72 -2.04 5.71 -4.56
CA PRO A 72 -2.23 6.62 -5.66
C PRO A 72 -2.91 5.91 -6.86
N PRO A 73 -3.82 6.56 -7.58
CA PRO A 73 -4.35 6.02 -8.81
C PRO A 73 -3.23 5.92 -9.86
N LEU A 74 -3.32 4.94 -10.78
CA LEU A 74 -2.34 4.69 -11.86
C LEU A 74 -1.93 5.96 -12.64
N ARG A 75 -2.83 6.96 -12.73
CA ARG A 75 -2.60 8.23 -13.40
C ARG A 75 -1.64 9.17 -12.63
N GLN A 76 -1.53 9.05 -11.30
CA GLN A 76 -0.79 9.97 -10.42
C GLN A 76 0.70 9.65 -10.31
N ARG A 77 1.12 8.40 -10.58
CA ARG A 77 2.55 8.02 -10.50
C ARG A 77 3.41 8.75 -11.53
N MET A 78 2.92 8.87 -12.76
CA MET A 78 3.61 9.59 -13.85
C MET A 78 3.84 11.07 -13.51
N ALA A 79 2.87 11.73 -12.86
CA ALA A 79 3.00 13.14 -12.46
C ALA A 79 4.04 13.35 -11.35
N ASN A 80 4.16 12.41 -10.41
CA ASN A 80 5.16 12.50 -9.32
C ASN A 80 6.59 12.19 -9.80
N GLU A 81 6.75 11.32 -10.80
CA GLU A 81 8.07 11.00 -11.38
C GLU A 81 8.63 12.15 -12.24
N LEU A 82 7.76 12.90 -12.93
CA LEU A 82 8.15 14.09 -13.71
C LEU A 82 8.62 15.28 -12.85
N PHE A 83 8.15 15.38 -11.60
CA PHE A 83 8.52 16.48 -10.68
C PHE A 83 9.76 16.22 -9.83
N ARG A 84 10.25 14.97 -9.78
CA ARG A 84 11.45 14.59 -9.00
C ARG A 84 12.76 14.72 -9.77
N GLY A 85 12.70 15.20 -11.02
CA GLY A 85 13.82 15.35 -11.95
C GLY A 85 14.34 16.77 -12.13
N PHE A 86 13.96 17.72 -11.26
CA PHE A 86 14.55 19.07 -11.17
C PHE A 86 15.20 19.27 -9.81
#